data_AF-A0A2N8NDM7-F1
#
_entry.id   AF-A0A2N8NDM7-F1
#
_cell.length_a   1.000
_cell.length_b   1.000
_cell.length_c   1.000
_cell.angle_alpha   90.00
_cell.angle_beta   90.00
_cell.angle_gamma   90.00
#
_symmetry.space_group_name_H-M   'P 1'
#
loop_
_entity.id
_entity.type
_entity.pdbx_description
1 polymer ?
#
loop_
_entity_poly.entity_id
_entity_poly.type
_entity_poly.pdbx_seq_one_letter_code
_entity_poly.pdbx_strand_id
1 'polypeptide(L)'
;MEKIKEVWFTGGRIYMRTEQGKAYSRPLEAFPRLKRATEEQRKAYTVEMRGTALRWKDIDEDIHISSFYETTEPNPNNEVAEAFAQSPELRVQDVAQSMGVDESLLERYIYGIKKPSPERMEQLRMALRVPEEAM
;
A
#
# COMPACT_ATOMS: atom_id res chain seq x y z
N MET A 1 -13.89 -21.82 -1.63
CA MET A 1 -12.90 -20.74 -1.78
C MET A 1 -13.50 -19.72 -2.72
N GLU A 2 -13.55 -18.44 -2.33
CA GLU A 2 -14.06 -17.38 -3.20
C GLU A 2 -13.13 -17.20 -4.41
N LYS A 3 -13.70 -16.77 -5.54
CA LYS A 3 -12.98 -16.46 -6.78
C LYS A 3 -13.37 -15.09 -7.27
N ILE A 4 -12.42 -14.41 -7.91
CA ILE A 4 -12.58 -13.08 -8.48
C ILE A 4 -13.36 -13.17 -9.78
N LYS A 5 -14.47 -12.43 -9.87
CA LYS A 5 -15.27 -12.28 -11.08
C LYS A 5 -14.86 -11.03 -11.86
N GLU A 6 -14.73 -9.90 -11.18
CA GLU A 6 -14.36 -8.63 -11.79
C GLU A 6 -13.69 -7.69 -10.79
N VAL A 7 -12.90 -6.74 -11.31
CA VAL A 7 -12.18 -5.72 -10.56
C VAL A 7 -12.38 -4.38 -11.25
N TRP A 8 -12.60 -3.32 -10.47
CA TRP A 8 -12.71 -1.96 -10.99
C TRP A 8 -12.13 -0.95 -10.02
N PHE A 9 -11.85 0.25 -10.52
CA PHE A 9 -11.23 1.33 -9.76
C PHE A 9 -12.12 2.56 -9.81
N THR A 10 -12.40 3.15 -8.65
CA THR A 10 -13.12 4.42 -8.56
C THR A 10 -12.87 5.08 -7.20
N GLY A 11 -12.89 6.42 -7.15
CA GLY A 11 -12.76 7.18 -5.90
C GLY A 11 -11.49 6.87 -5.09
N GLY A 12 -10.37 6.57 -5.76
CA GLY A 12 -9.11 6.21 -5.07
C GLY A 12 -9.11 4.81 -4.46
N ARG A 13 -10.05 3.94 -4.85
CA ARG A 13 -10.17 2.57 -4.33
C ARG A 13 -10.13 1.55 -5.44
N ILE A 14 -9.71 0.34 -5.08
CA ILE A 14 -9.88 -0.87 -5.86
C ILE A 14 -11.07 -1.64 -5.28
N TYR A 15 -11.92 -2.15 -6.16
CA TYR A 15 -13.06 -2.98 -5.83
C TYR A 15 -12.91 -4.33 -6.50
N MET A 16 -13.41 -5.37 -5.83
CA MET A 16 -13.42 -6.73 -6.35
C MET A 16 -14.78 -7.35 -6.05
N ARG A 17 -15.39 -7.97 -7.05
CA ARG A 17 -16.60 -8.76 -6.88
C ARG A 17 -16.28 -10.24 -7.10
N THR A 18 -16.80 -11.08 -6.23
CA THR A 18 -16.62 -12.53 -6.33
C THR A 18 -17.63 -13.16 -7.29
N GLU A 19 -17.37 -14.40 -7.73
CA GLU A 19 -18.33 -15.17 -8.54
C GLU A 19 -19.69 -15.35 -7.84
N GLN A 20 -19.70 -15.31 -6.50
CA GLN A 20 -20.92 -15.40 -5.67
C GLN A 20 -21.63 -14.05 -5.50
N GLY A 21 -21.13 -12.98 -6.12
CA GLY A 21 -21.73 -11.65 -6.10
C GLY A 21 -21.34 -10.78 -4.90
N LYS A 22 -20.51 -11.26 -3.98
CA LYS A 22 -20.02 -10.45 -2.85
C LYS A 22 -19.02 -9.41 -3.35
N ALA A 23 -19.19 -8.16 -2.92
CA ALA A 23 -18.30 -7.07 -3.27
C ALA A 23 -17.42 -6.67 -2.08
N TYR A 24 -16.15 -6.42 -2.37
CA TYR A 24 -15.15 -5.93 -1.43
C TYR A 24 -14.48 -4.68 -2.00
N SER A 25 -13.86 -3.88 -1.15
CA SER A 25 -13.09 -2.72 -1.60
C SER A 25 -11.94 -2.43 -0.65
N ARG A 26 -10.88 -1.81 -1.19
CA ARG A 26 -9.76 -1.29 -0.41
C ARG A 26 -9.24 0.03 -0.96
N PRO A 27 -8.67 0.90 -0.11
CA PRO A 27 -7.98 2.10 -0.55
C PRO A 27 -6.74 1.75 -1.38
N LEU A 28 -6.40 2.56 -2.38
CA LEU A 28 -5.19 2.36 -3.18
C LEU A 28 -3.90 2.57 -2.38
N GLU A 29 -3.95 3.30 -1.26
CA GLU A 29 -2.87 3.41 -0.28
C GLU A 29 -2.39 2.05 0.25
N ALA A 30 -3.26 1.02 0.21
CA ALA A 30 -2.87 -0.34 0.58
C ALA A 30 -1.97 -1.01 -0.48
N PHE A 31 -1.94 -0.49 -1.70
CA PHE A 31 -1.21 -1.02 -2.85
C PHE A 31 -0.45 0.10 -3.56
N PRO A 32 0.67 0.59 -3.00
CA PRO A 32 1.29 1.82 -3.49
C PRO A 32 1.72 1.80 -4.96
N ARG A 33 2.11 0.64 -5.53
CA ARG A 33 2.43 0.56 -6.97
C ARG A 33 1.18 0.79 -7.82
N LEU A 34 0.02 0.26 -7.43
CA LEU A 34 -1.27 0.59 -8.07
C LEU A 34 -1.71 2.02 -7.84
N LYS A 35 -1.43 2.60 -6.65
CA LYS A 35 -1.70 4.02 -6.40
C LYS A 35 -0.94 4.90 -7.39
N ARG A 36 0.33 4.58 -7.66
CA ARG A 36 1.20 5.29 -8.62
C ARG A 36 0.91 4.95 -10.09
N ALA A 37 0.22 3.83 -10.36
CA ALA A 37 -0.08 3.38 -11.71
C ALA A 37 -1.08 4.28 -12.46
N THR A 38 -0.90 4.38 -13.77
CA THR A 38 -1.84 4.99 -14.73
C THR A 38 -3.14 4.19 -14.81
N GLU A 39 -4.18 4.78 -15.40
CA GLU A 39 -5.46 4.08 -15.60
C GLU A 39 -5.30 2.86 -16.52
N GLU A 40 -4.49 2.99 -17.57
CA GLU A 40 -4.15 1.92 -18.50
C GLU A 40 -3.46 0.76 -17.77
N GLN A 41 -2.45 1.06 -16.96
CA GLN A 41 -1.76 0.06 -16.15
C GLN A 41 -2.70 -0.62 -15.17
N ARG A 42 -3.57 0.12 -14.48
CA ARG A 42 -4.55 -0.46 -13.54
C ARG A 42 -5.52 -1.43 -14.23
N LYS A 43 -5.92 -1.14 -15.48
CA LYS A 43 -6.80 -2.01 -16.28
C LYS A 43 -6.08 -3.24 -16.84
N ALA A 44 -4.75 -3.22 -16.96
CA ALA A 44 -3.93 -4.29 -17.53
C ALA A 44 -3.64 -5.44 -16.55
N TYR A 45 -4.65 -5.90 -15.79
CA TYR A 45 -4.50 -7.02 -14.87
C TYR A 45 -4.86 -8.37 -15.52
N THR A 46 -4.24 -9.44 -15.05
CA THR A 46 -4.65 -10.83 -15.30
C THR A 46 -5.19 -11.44 -14.01
N VAL A 47 -6.14 -12.38 -14.13
CA VAL A 47 -6.59 -13.21 -13.02
C VAL A 47 -5.82 -14.53 -13.06
N GLU A 48 -5.11 -14.83 -11.99
CA GLU A 48 -4.23 -15.99 -11.88
C GLU A 48 -4.63 -16.90 -10.71
N MET A 49 -3.83 -17.93 -10.43
CA MET A 49 -4.04 -18.87 -9.33
C MET A 49 -5.45 -19.46 -9.26
N ARG A 50 -6.01 -19.87 -10.42
CA ARG A 50 -7.37 -20.42 -10.52
C ARG A 50 -8.48 -19.48 -9.99
N GLY A 51 -8.28 -18.17 -10.15
CA GLY A 51 -9.28 -17.16 -9.79
C GLY A 51 -9.05 -16.49 -8.44
N THR A 52 -7.91 -16.70 -7.77
CA THR A 52 -7.66 -16.16 -6.42
C THR A 52 -6.59 -15.10 -6.34
N ALA A 53 -5.92 -14.76 -7.44
CA ALA A 53 -4.92 -13.69 -7.48
C ALA A 53 -5.10 -12.79 -8.70
N LEU A 54 -4.73 -11.53 -8.54
CA LEU A 54 -4.59 -10.54 -9.60
C LEU A 54 -3.11 -10.29 -9.82
N ARG A 55 -2.69 -10.16 -11.08
CA ARG A 55 -1.32 -9.86 -11.44
C ARG A 55 -1.28 -8.67 -12.40
N TRP A 56 -0.46 -7.69 -12.08
CA TRP A 56 -0.08 -6.59 -12.97
C TRP A 56 1.39 -6.72 -13.31
N LYS A 57 1.68 -7.22 -14.51
CA LYS A 57 3.06 -7.48 -14.95
C LYS A 57 3.88 -6.19 -15.08
N ASP A 58 3.29 -5.14 -15.65
CA ASP A 58 4.01 -3.92 -16.03
C ASP A 58 4.50 -3.09 -14.83
N ILE A 59 3.80 -3.18 -13.69
CA ILE A 59 4.15 -2.46 -12.45
C ILE A 59 4.68 -3.40 -11.36
N ASP A 60 4.90 -4.68 -11.71
CA ASP A 60 5.31 -5.74 -10.80
C ASP A 60 4.50 -5.76 -9.48
N GLU A 61 3.17 -5.80 -9.60
CA GLU A 61 2.25 -5.92 -8.45
C GLU A 61 1.42 -7.19 -8.54
N ASP A 62 1.15 -7.83 -7.42
CA ASP A 62 0.22 -8.94 -7.31
C ASP A 62 -0.64 -8.82 -6.05
N ILE A 63 -1.92 -9.19 -6.17
CA ILE A 63 -2.88 -9.10 -5.08
C ILE A 63 -3.64 -10.41 -4.98
N HIS A 64 -3.43 -11.13 -3.89
CA HIS A 64 -4.27 -12.26 -3.54
C HIS A 64 -5.65 -11.79 -3.05
N ILE A 65 -6.70 -12.56 -3.34
CA ILE A 65 -8.10 -12.25 -2.98
C ILE A 65 -8.25 -11.98 -1.48
N SER A 66 -7.46 -12.63 -0.62
CA SER A 66 -7.49 -12.43 0.82
C SER A 66 -7.11 -11.03 1.27
N SER A 67 -6.34 -10.29 0.46
CA SER A 67 -6.00 -8.90 0.78
C SER A 67 -7.25 -8.03 0.88
N PHE A 68 -8.31 -8.33 0.12
CA PHE A 68 -9.58 -7.59 0.14
C PHE A 68 -10.43 -7.83 1.40
N TYR A 69 -10.03 -8.77 2.28
CA TYR A 69 -10.74 -9.04 3.53
C TYR A 69 -10.31 -8.11 4.66
N GLU A 70 -9.19 -7.40 4.50
CA GLU A 70 -8.80 -6.33 5.41
C GLU A 70 -9.66 -5.09 5.21
N THR A 71 -9.98 -4.42 6.32
CA THR A 71 -10.82 -3.22 6.36
C THR A 71 -10.07 -1.97 6.81
N THR A 72 -8.73 -2.04 6.92
CA THR A 72 -7.91 -0.89 7.31
C THR A 72 -8.02 0.23 6.28
N GLU A 73 -8.35 1.42 6.76
CA GLU A 73 -8.41 2.65 5.99
C GLU A 73 -7.15 3.51 6.23
N PRO A 74 -6.79 4.41 5.31
CA PRO A 74 -5.63 5.27 5.49
C PRO A 74 -5.84 6.21 6.69
N ASN A 75 -4.79 6.40 7.48
CA ASN A 75 -4.74 7.42 8.51
C ASN A 75 -3.51 8.30 8.28
N PRO A 76 -3.62 9.42 7.54
CA PRO A 76 -2.49 10.32 7.32
C PRO A 76 -2.09 11.11 8.56
N ASN A 77 -2.91 11.12 9.62
CA ASN A 77 -2.55 11.73 10.90
C ASN A 77 -1.84 10.69 11.77
N ASN A 78 -0.59 10.39 11.40
CA ASN A 78 0.28 9.45 12.11
C ASN A 78 1.72 9.98 12.19
N GLU A 79 2.46 9.45 13.16
CA GLU A 79 3.84 9.85 13.49
C GLU A 79 4.80 9.79 12.29
N VAL A 80 4.62 8.81 11.39
CA VAL A 80 5.48 8.66 10.19
C VAL A 80 5.15 9.73 9.16
N ALA A 81 3.87 9.99 8.91
CA ALA A 81 3.44 11.05 8.00
C ALA A 81 3.91 12.43 8.48
N GLU A 82 3.81 12.69 9.78
CA GLU A 82 4.28 13.92 10.40
C GLU A 82 5.80 14.09 10.25
N ALA A 83 6.58 13.04 10.50
CA ALA A 83 8.03 13.09 10.34
C ALA A 83 8.47 13.41 8.90
N PHE A 84 7.78 12.84 7.89
CA PHE A 84 8.02 13.18 6.49
C PHE A 84 7.56 14.61 6.13
N ALA A 85 6.48 15.10 6.74
CA ALA A 85 6.02 16.47 6.54
C ALA A 85 7.02 17.52 7.10
N GLN A 86 7.73 17.18 8.17
CA GLN A 86 8.79 18.02 8.75
C GLN A 86 10.11 17.97 7.95
N SER A 87 10.28 16.99 7.06
CA SER A 87 11.50 16.76 6.27
C SER A 87 11.19 16.71 4.76
N PRO A 88 10.63 17.78 4.15
CA PRO A 88 10.15 17.77 2.76
C PRO A 88 11.25 17.54 1.72
N GLU A 89 12.53 17.71 2.07
CA GLU A 89 13.69 17.42 1.23
C GLU A 89 13.99 15.92 1.10
N LEU A 90 13.47 15.09 2.01
CA LEU A 90 13.74 13.66 2.01
C LEU A 90 12.79 12.93 1.07
N ARG A 91 13.36 12.07 0.21
CA ARG A 91 12.58 11.21 -0.67
C ARG A 91 12.29 9.88 0.04
N VAL A 92 11.06 9.39 -0.10
CA VAL A 92 10.64 8.09 0.47
C VAL A 92 11.57 6.96 0.04
N GLN A 93 11.99 6.96 -1.24
CA GLN A 93 12.93 5.99 -1.78
C GLN A 93 14.27 5.95 -1.01
N ASP A 94 14.85 7.11 -0.69
CA ASP A 94 16.17 7.19 -0.04
C ASP A 94 16.09 6.69 1.40
N VAL A 95 15.00 7.02 2.10
CA VAL A 95 14.73 6.54 3.46
C VAL A 95 14.49 5.04 3.47
N ALA A 96 13.69 4.52 2.54
CA ALA A 96 13.44 3.09 2.40
C ALA A 96 14.75 2.30 2.15
N GLN A 97 15.61 2.83 1.29
CA GLN A 97 16.94 2.25 1.02
C GLN A 97 17.82 2.25 2.27
N SER A 98 17.87 3.37 3.01
CA SER A 98 18.64 3.47 4.26
C SER A 98 18.16 2.49 5.33
N MET A 99 16.87 2.19 5.37
CA MET A 99 16.28 1.23 6.31
C MET A 99 16.35 -0.23 5.82
N GLY A 100 16.79 -0.47 4.58
CA GLY A 100 16.76 -1.79 3.95
C GLY A 100 15.34 -2.37 3.82
N VAL A 101 14.35 -1.54 3.50
CA VAL A 101 12.94 -1.95 3.31
C VAL A 101 12.45 -1.64 1.90
N ASP A 102 11.39 -2.33 1.49
CA ASP A 102 10.65 -2.01 0.27
C ASP A 102 9.97 -0.64 0.39
N GLU A 103 10.06 0.18 -0.67
CA GLU A 103 9.46 1.53 -0.69
C GLU A 103 7.95 1.48 -0.43
N SER A 104 7.24 0.49 -0.99
CA SER A 104 5.80 0.33 -0.79
C SER A 104 5.46 -0.07 0.65
N LEU A 105 6.37 -0.69 1.40
CA LEU A 105 6.18 -0.88 2.84
C LEU A 105 6.24 0.47 3.57
N LEU A 106 7.22 1.30 3.25
CA LEU A 106 7.37 2.62 3.86
C LEU A 106 6.18 3.55 3.53
N GLU A 107 5.73 3.58 2.28
CA GLU A 107 4.51 4.32 1.90
C GLU A 107 3.28 3.85 2.67
N ARG A 108 3.14 2.54 2.92
CA ARG A 108 2.03 2.02 3.75
C ARG A 108 2.13 2.50 5.21
N TYR A 109 3.32 2.77 5.72
CA TYR A 109 3.49 3.43 7.02
C TYR A 109 3.09 4.90 6.96
N ILE A 110 3.55 5.63 5.94
CA ILE A 110 3.19 7.04 5.72
C ILE A 110 1.66 7.20 5.61
N TYR A 111 0.97 6.33 4.88
CA TYR A 111 -0.48 6.36 4.76
C TYR A 111 -1.23 5.77 5.96
N GLY A 112 -0.54 5.26 6.98
CA GLY A 112 -1.16 4.66 8.16
C GLY A 112 -1.90 3.33 7.90
N ILE A 113 -1.70 2.71 6.72
CA ILE A 113 -2.25 1.38 6.40
C ILE A 113 -1.59 0.29 7.23
N LYS A 114 -0.28 0.44 7.48
CA LYS A 114 0.48 -0.42 8.39
C LYS A 114 1.09 0.42 9.48
N LYS A 115 1.22 -0.15 10.68
CA LYS A 115 1.96 0.44 11.77
C LYS A 115 3.37 -0.16 11.83
N PRO A 116 4.44 0.64 11.86
CA PRO A 116 5.79 0.14 12.13
C PRO A 116 5.84 -0.56 13.49
N SER A 117 6.68 -1.59 13.62
CA SER A 117 7.08 -2.10 14.94
C SER A 117 7.94 -1.05 15.67
N PRO A 118 8.14 -1.16 17.00
CA PRO A 118 9.03 -0.26 17.74
C PRO A 118 10.45 -0.18 17.14
N GLU A 119 11.03 -1.32 16.78
CA GLU A 119 12.34 -1.39 16.11
C GLU A 119 12.34 -0.67 14.75
N ARG A 120 11.26 -0.82 13.96
CA ARG A 120 11.13 -0.12 12.67
C ARG A 120 10.93 1.37 12.86
N MET A 121 10.27 1.78 13.93
CA MET A 121 10.11 3.19 14.27
C MET A 121 11.46 3.83 14.63
N GLU A 122 12.30 3.11 15.38
CA GLU A 122 13.65 3.60 15.69
C GLU A 122 14.52 3.76 14.44
N GLN A 123 14.47 2.78 13.53
CA GLN A 123 15.16 2.90 12.23
C GLN A 123 14.66 4.08 11.40
N LEU A 124 13.35 4.36 11.43
CA LEU A 124 12.77 5.55 10.78
C LEU A 124 13.34 6.83 11.38
N ARG A 125 13.35 6.95 12.70
CA ARG A 125 13.90 8.11 13.40
C ARG A 125 15.35 8.37 13.05
N MET A 126 16.18 7.32 13.07
CA MET A 126 17.58 7.40 12.67
C MET A 126 17.75 7.86 11.21
N ALA A 127 16.95 7.31 10.29
CA ALA A 127 17.04 7.64 8.87
C ALA A 127 16.57 9.08 8.57
N LEU A 128 15.54 9.54 9.28
CA LEU A 128 15.00 10.90 9.18
C LEU A 128 15.81 11.91 10.02
N ARG A 129 16.74 11.44 10.87
CA ARG A 129 17.51 12.24 11.82
C ARG A 129 16.63 13.06 12.78
N VAL A 130 15.48 12.51 13.14
CA VAL A 130 14.54 13.11 14.09
C VAL A 130 14.69 12.45 15.47
N PRO A 131 14.71 13.23 16.57
CA PRO A 131 14.78 12.68 17.93
C PRO A 131 13.47 12.00 18.33
N GLU A 132 13.53 11.05 19.28
CA GLU A 132 12.36 10.26 19.73
C GLU A 132 11.18 11.12 20.19
N GLU A 133 11.45 12.25 20.85
CA GLU A 133 10.44 13.18 21.39
C GLU A 133 9.71 14.00 20.31
N ALA A 134 10.16 13.96 19.04
CA ALA A 134 9.61 14.75 17.94
C ALA A 134 8.58 13.99 17.08
N MET A 135 8.30 12.71 17.39
CA MET A 135 7.39 11.82 16.67
C MET A 135 6.34 11.20 17.57
#